data_AF-A0A257LWI6-F1
#
_entry.id   AF-A0A257LWI6-F1
#
_cell.length_a   1.000
_cell.length_b   1.000
_cell.length_c   1.000
_cell.angle_alpha   90.00
_cell.angle_beta   90.00
_cell.angle_gamma   90.00
#
_symmetry.space_group_name_H-M   'P 1'
#
loop_
_entity.id
_entity.type
_entity.pdbx_description
1 polymer ?
#
loop_
_entity_poly.entity_id
_entity_poly.type
_entity_poly.pdbx_seq_one_letter_code
_entity_poly.pdbx_strand_id
1 'polypeptide(L)'
;LVYEMVAQLVAANEEAVFVGLFDTVNPAAQVRRYSLMERAEVYWNSNQRLHWFDRIFRLAGRVREGIATHLRVRTEIRAAKRPGKTEPHSEIRMLHVREAHWTAMKNYRPSKLACHVTLFRTKAADDKFEIPPDYGWTELVKSLEVVEVDGRHLTMFEPDHAAALAGKVAARI
;
A
#
# COMPACT_ATOMS: atom_id res chain seq x y z
N LEU A 1 5.94 6.77 -8.43
CA LEU A 1 6.37 6.45 -7.04
C LEU A 1 7.51 7.39 -6.70
N VAL A 2 7.60 7.91 -5.46
CA VAL A 2 8.70 8.79 -5.02
C VAL A 2 10.08 8.17 -5.30
N TYR A 3 10.21 6.87 -5.07
CA TYR A 3 11.44 6.12 -5.36
C TYR A 3 11.92 6.26 -6.83
N GLU A 4 11.00 6.22 -7.79
CA GLU A 4 11.32 6.38 -9.22
C GLU A 4 11.69 7.83 -9.55
N MET A 5 11.07 8.81 -8.87
CA MET A 5 11.46 10.21 -9.01
C MET A 5 12.91 10.41 -8.55
N VAL A 6 13.30 9.77 -7.44
CA VAL A 6 14.69 9.78 -6.97
C VAL A 6 15.62 9.07 -7.96
N ALA A 7 15.21 7.95 -8.55
CA ALA A 7 15.99 7.28 -9.59
C ALA A 7 16.27 8.22 -10.78
N GLN A 8 15.27 8.99 -11.21
CA GLN A 8 15.41 9.96 -12.29
C GLN A 8 16.32 11.13 -11.91
N LEU A 9 16.23 11.65 -10.68
CA LEU A 9 17.14 12.68 -10.18
C LEU A 9 18.60 12.19 -10.16
N VAL A 10 18.84 10.99 -9.62
CA VAL A 10 20.18 10.39 -9.59
C VAL A 10 20.72 10.17 -11.00
N ALA A 11 19.87 9.72 -11.93
CA ALA A 11 20.24 9.57 -13.34
C ALA A 11 20.58 10.92 -14.02
N ALA A 12 19.96 12.01 -13.56
CA ALA A 12 20.27 13.38 -13.97
C ALA A 12 21.46 13.98 -13.20
N ASN A 13 22.14 13.20 -12.36
CA ASN A 13 23.24 13.64 -11.49
C ASN A 13 22.82 14.71 -10.46
N GLU A 14 21.55 14.66 -10.05
CA GLU A 14 20.97 15.43 -8.94
C GLU A 14 20.81 14.55 -7.69
N GLU A 15 20.88 15.16 -6.50
CA GLU A 15 20.77 14.48 -5.22
C GLU A 15 19.43 14.80 -4.54
N ALA A 16 18.75 13.76 -4.05
CA ALA A 16 17.57 13.92 -3.21
C ALA A 16 18.01 14.04 -1.74
N VAL A 17 17.87 15.25 -1.18
CA VAL A 17 18.22 15.53 0.24
C VAL A 17 17.38 14.70 1.21
N PHE A 18 16.11 14.41 0.86
CA PHE A 18 15.21 13.62 1.67
C PHE A 18 14.33 12.71 0.80
N VAL A 19 14.17 11.46 1.23
CA VAL A 19 13.29 10.48 0.58
C VAL A 19 12.40 9.82 1.63
N GLY A 20 11.15 10.29 1.69
CA GLY A 20 10.13 9.76 2.58
C GLY A 20 9.13 8.86 1.84
N LEU A 21 8.91 7.65 2.36
CA LEU A 21 7.85 6.74 1.93
C LEU A 21 6.81 6.61 3.04
N PHE A 22 5.53 6.75 2.71
CA PHE A 22 4.43 6.59 3.66
C PHE A 22 3.73 5.28 3.39
N ASP A 23 3.89 4.32 4.31
CA ASP A 23 3.19 3.04 4.33
C ASP A 23 3.13 2.35 2.95
N THR A 24 4.23 2.43 2.21
CA THR A 24 4.33 2.03 0.80
C THR A 24 5.17 0.77 0.68
N VAL A 25 4.54 -0.34 0.30
CA VAL A 25 5.24 -1.61 0.08
C VAL A 25 6.01 -1.56 -1.23
N ASN A 26 7.22 -2.14 -1.28
CA ASN A 26 7.92 -2.35 -2.54
C ASN A 26 7.05 -3.26 -3.44
N PRO A 27 6.61 -2.79 -4.61
CA PRO A 27 5.72 -3.57 -5.50
C PRO A 27 6.37 -4.85 -6.04
N ALA A 28 7.70 -4.95 -6.03
CA ALA A 28 8.44 -6.16 -6.39
C ALA A 28 8.76 -7.06 -5.20
N ALA A 29 8.40 -6.68 -3.97
CA ALA A 29 8.62 -7.52 -2.79
C ALA A 29 7.83 -8.82 -2.89
N GLN A 30 8.44 -9.92 -2.47
CA GLN A 30 7.75 -11.18 -2.31
C GLN A 30 6.89 -11.12 -1.05
N VAL A 31 5.62 -10.79 -1.24
CA VAL A 31 4.64 -10.79 -0.15
C VAL A 31 4.00 -12.18 -0.06
N ARG A 32 4.14 -12.86 1.08
CA ARG A 32 3.49 -14.16 1.29
C ARG A 32 2.03 -13.94 1.62
N ARG A 33 1.13 -14.53 0.83
CA ARG A 33 -0.30 -14.48 1.12
C ARG A 33 -0.62 -15.49 2.22
N TYR A 34 -1.26 -15.04 3.29
CA TYR A 34 -1.72 -15.95 4.34
C TYR A 34 -2.80 -16.90 3.80
N SER A 35 -2.70 -18.16 4.21
CA SER A 35 -3.76 -19.16 4.06
C SER A 35 -5.01 -18.75 4.86
N LEU A 36 -6.17 -19.36 4.58
CA LEU A 36 -7.41 -19.04 5.29
C LEU A 36 -7.30 -19.26 6.81
N MET A 37 -6.54 -20.27 7.24
CA MET A 37 -6.32 -20.55 8.66
C MET A 37 -5.41 -19.51 9.31
N GLU A 38 -4.30 -19.15 8.67
CA GLU A 38 -3.39 -18.09 9.15
C GLU A 38 -4.11 -16.74 9.24
N ARG A 39 -5.01 -16.42 8.30
CA ARG A 39 -5.82 -15.18 8.36
C ARG A 39 -6.76 -15.17 9.56
N ALA A 40 -7.37 -16.32 9.90
CA ALA A 40 -8.24 -16.43 11.06
C ALA A 40 -7.44 -16.29 12.36
N GLU A 41 -6.24 -16.86 12.41
CA GLU A 41 -5.33 -16.77 13.57
C GLU A 41 -4.78 -15.34 13.77
N VAL A 42 -4.27 -14.70 12.71
CA VAL A 42 -3.80 -13.30 12.76
C VAL A 42 -4.93 -12.39 13.23
N TYR A 43 -6.13 -12.55 12.68
CA TYR A 43 -7.31 -11.80 13.10
C TYR A 43 -7.68 -12.06 14.57
N TRP A 44 -7.54 -13.31 15.04
CA TRP A 44 -7.87 -13.69 16.40
C TRP A 44 -6.89 -13.08 17.42
N ASN A 45 -5.60 -13.08 17.08
CA ASN A 45 -4.52 -12.53 17.89
C ASN A 45 -4.47 -11.00 17.87
N SER A 46 -4.74 -10.36 16.74
CA SER A 46 -4.73 -8.90 16.62
C SER A 46 -5.88 -8.20 17.36
N ASN A 47 -6.97 -8.93 17.66
CA ASN A 47 -8.19 -8.35 18.22
C ASN A 47 -8.44 -8.72 19.70
N GLN A 48 -7.48 -9.22 20.48
CA GLN A 48 -7.71 -9.78 21.84
C GLN A 48 -8.44 -8.82 22.82
N ARG A 49 -8.60 -7.53 22.47
CA ARG A 49 -9.33 -6.52 23.26
C ARG A 49 -10.77 -6.19 22.78
N LEU A 50 -11.31 -6.87 21.75
CA LEU A 50 -12.64 -6.58 21.19
C LEU A 50 -13.64 -7.73 21.44
N HIS A 51 -14.87 -7.38 21.85
CA HIS A 51 -15.97 -8.31 22.07
C HIS A 51 -16.28 -9.12 20.79
N TRP A 52 -16.58 -10.40 20.95
CA TRP A 52 -16.60 -11.38 19.84
C TRP A 52 -17.70 -11.13 18.79
N PHE A 53 -18.76 -10.40 19.12
CA PHE A 53 -19.82 -10.04 18.17
C PHE A 53 -19.39 -8.94 17.18
N ASP A 54 -18.65 -7.93 17.63
CA ASP A 54 -18.13 -6.86 16.76
C ASP A 54 -17.14 -7.41 15.73
N ARG A 55 -16.47 -8.51 16.10
CA ARG A 55 -15.57 -9.23 15.20
C ARG A 55 -16.32 -9.85 14.02
N ILE A 56 -17.42 -10.55 14.29
CA ILE A 56 -18.23 -11.23 13.27
C ILE A 56 -18.86 -10.21 12.30
N PHE A 57 -19.41 -9.11 12.82
CA PHE A 57 -20.03 -8.08 11.97
C PHE A 57 -19.03 -7.35 11.08
N ARG A 58 -17.82 -7.04 11.58
CA ARG A 58 -16.77 -6.40 10.76
C ARG A 58 -16.21 -7.33 9.69
N LEU A 59 -16.10 -8.63 9.98
CA LEU A 59 -15.65 -9.62 9.01
C LEU A 59 -16.73 -9.84 7.93
N ALA A 60 -18.00 -9.96 8.33
CA ALA A 60 -19.13 -10.07 7.42
C ALA A 60 -19.27 -8.83 6.51
N GLY A 61 -19.04 -7.63 7.05
CA GLY A 61 -18.98 -6.39 6.28
C GLY A 61 -17.90 -6.44 5.20
N ARG A 62 -16.64 -6.75 5.56
CA ARG A 62 -15.53 -6.84 4.59
C ARG A 62 -15.71 -7.95 3.55
N VAL A 63 -16.31 -9.07 3.92
CA VAL A 63 -16.59 -10.18 2.98
C VAL A 63 -17.69 -9.79 2.00
N ARG A 64 -18.76 -9.14 2.47
CA ARG A 64 -19.86 -8.68 1.60
C ARG A 64 -19.39 -7.58 0.64
N GLU A 65 -18.60 -6.63 1.13
CA GLU A 65 -18.00 -5.58 0.32
C GLU A 65 -16.98 -6.14 -0.68
N GLY A 66 -16.14 -7.07 -0.23
CA GLY A 66 -15.17 -7.76 -1.08
C GLY A 66 -15.83 -8.55 -2.21
N ILE A 67 -16.90 -9.31 -1.92
CA ILE A 67 -17.64 -10.10 -2.92
C ILE A 67 -18.42 -9.20 -3.89
N ALA A 68 -19.12 -8.17 -3.39
CA ALA A 68 -19.85 -7.22 -4.23
C ALA A 68 -18.90 -6.44 -5.16
N THR A 69 -17.75 -6.03 -4.64
CA THR A 69 -16.69 -5.39 -5.43
C THR A 69 -16.12 -6.37 -6.46
N HIS A 70 -15.83 -7.62 -6.09
CA HIS A 70 -15.29 -8.62 -7.04
C HIS A 70 -16.25 -8.95 -8.19
N LEU A 71 -17.56 -9.03 -7.91
CA LEU A 71 -18.58 -9.31 -8.91
C LEU A 71 -18.78 -8.13 -9.86
N ARG A 72 -18.86 -6.89 -9.34
CA ARG A 72 -18.92 -5.66 -10.16
C ARG A 72 -17.69 -5.50 -11.03
N VAL A 73 -16.49 -5.68 -10.45
CA VAL A 73 -15.22 -5.56 -11.15
C VAL A 73 -15.09 -6.58 -12.29
N ARG A 74 -15.60 -7.81 -12.13
CA ARG A 74 -15.56 -8.82 -13.21
C ARG A 74 -16.46 -8.49 -14.39
N THR A 75 -17.66 -7.92 -14.15
CA THR A 75 -18.56 -7.50 -15.22
C THR A 75 -18.05 -6.23 -15.91
N GLU A 76 -17.47 -5.33 -15.14
CA GLU A 76 -16.89 -4.06 -15.57
C GLU A 76 -15.60 -4.22 -16.39
N ILE A 77 -14.68 -5.12 -16.00
CA ILE A 77 -13.46 -5.43 -16.78
C ILE A 77 -13.80 -5.97 -18.17
N ARG A 78 -14.92 -6.70 -18.34
CA ARG A 78 -15.38 -7.16 -19.66
C ARG A 78 -15.91 -6.02 -20.53
N ALA A 79 -16.58 -5.02 -19.93
CA ALA A 79 -17.06 -3.84 -20.63
C ALA A 79 -15.90 -2.93 -21.06
N ALA A 80 -14.88 -2.80 -20.20
CA ALA A 80 -13.63 -2.10 -20.43
C ALA A 80 -12.81 -2.65 -21.62
N LYS A 81 -12.79 -3.97 -21.83
CA LYS A 81 -12.06 -4.56 -22.98
C LYS A 81 -12.64 -4.23 -24.36
N ARG A 82 -13.71 -3.43 -24.47
CA ARG A 82 -14.25 -2.97 -25.75
C ARG A 82 -13.38 -1.83 -26.31
N PRO A 83 -12.85 -1.96 -27.54
CA PRO A 83 -12.07 -0.89 -28.17
C PRO A 83 -12.97 0.32 -28.45
N GLY A 84 -12.58 1.50 -27.95
CA GLY A 84 -13.28 2.77 -28.16
C GLY A 84 -12.77 3.88 -27.23
N LYS A 85 -12.87 5.15 -27.65
CA LYS A 85 -12.61 6.30 -26.77
C LYS A 85 -13.68 6.35 -25.68
N THR A 86 -13.34 5.96 -24.46
CA THR A 86 -14.20 6.14 -23.28
C THR A 86 -14.14 7.60 -22.81
N GLU A 87 -15.26 8.17 -22.40
CA GLU A 87 -15.31 9.52 -21.83
C GLU A 87 -14.37 9.64 -20.61
N PRO A 88 -13.62 10.77 -20.47
CA PRO A 88 -12.59 10.93 -19.43
C PRO A 88 -13.06 10.70 -17.98
N HIS A 89 -14.33 11.00 -17.68
CA HIS A 89 -14.91 10.89 -16.32
C HIS A 89 -15.87 9.71 -16.17
N SER A 90 -15.85 8.76 -17.11
CA SER A 90 -16.70 7.57 -17.02
C SER A 90 -16.13 6.54 -16.03
N GLU A 91 -17.02 5.78 -15.39
CA GLU A 91 -16.68 4.61 -14.57
C GLU A 91 -15.75 3.64 -15.33
N ILE A 92 -16.01 3.42 -16.62
CA ILE A 92 -15.20 2.55 -17.48
C ILE A 92 -13.76 3.09 -17.61
N ARG A 93 -13.60 4.41 -17.74
CA ARG A 93 -12.27 5.04 -17.79
C ARG A 93 -11.53 4.88 -16.46
N MET A 94 -12.20 5.03 -15.31
CA MET A 94 -11.60 4.78 -14.01
C MET A 94 -11.10 3.33 -13.88
N LEU A 95 -11.86 2.37 -14.39
CA LEU A 95 -11.47 0.96 -14.41
C LEU A 95 -10.27 0.69 -15.32
N HIS A 96 -10.22 1.32 -16.50
CA HIS A 96 -9.04 1.26 -17.38
C HIS A 96 -7.79 1.78 -16.69
N VAL A 97 -7.90 2.94 -16.04
CA VAL A 97 -6.79 3.54 -15.31
C VAL A 97 -6.35 2.61 -14.18
N ARG A 98 -7.29 2.03 -13.43
CA ARG A 98 -6.97 1.08 -12.35
C ARG A 98 -6.26 -0.18 -12.88
N GLU A 99 -6.74 -0.77 -13.97
CA GLU A 99 -6.12 -1.98 -14.55
C GLU A 99 -4.74 -1.69 -15.14
N ALA A 100 -4.57 -0.53 -15.79
CA ALA A 100 -3.27 -0.08 -16.27
C ALA A 100 -2.28 0.13 -15.12
N HIS A 101 -2.71 0.78 -14.02
CA HIS A 101 -1.89 0.93 -12.82
C HIS A 101 -1.53 -0.42 -12.21
N TRP A 102 -2.49 -1.34 -12.09
CA TRP A 102 -2.26 -2.68 -11.57
C TRP A 102 -1.25 -3.47 -12.41
N THR A 103 -1.37 -3.40 -13.73
CA THR A 103 -0.43 -4.04 -14.66
C THR A 103 0.96 -3.42 -14.55
N ALA A 104 1.04 -2.09 -14.50
CA ALA A 104 2.30 -1.38 -14.32
C ALA A 104 2.98 -1.77 -12.99
N MET A 105 2.25 -1.78 -11.88
CA MET A 105 2.79 -2.18 -10.57
C MET A 105 3.33 -3.61 -10.57
N LYS A 106 2.61 -4.56 -11.20
CA LYS A 106 3.05 -5.96 -11.30
C LYS A 106 4.34 -6.15 -12.08
N ASN A 107 4.52 -5.35 -13.14
CA ASN A 107 5.66 -5.46 -14.04
C ASN A 107 6.84 -4.60 -13.60
N TYR A 108 6.61 -3.61 -12.73
CA TYR A 108 7.64 -2.72 -12.26
C TYR A 108 8.67 -3.47 -11.40
N ARG A 109 9.94 -3.26 -11.72
CA ARG A 109 11.10 -3.82 -11.02
C ARG A 109 12.04 -2.66 -10.68
N PRO A 110 11.98 -2.11 -9.46
CA PRO A 110 12.82 -0.98 -9.08
C PRO A 110 14.30 -1.36 -9.13
N SER A 111 15.12 -0.47 -9.67
CA SER A 111 16.58 -0.58 -9.62
C SER A 111 17.10 -0.26 -8.22
N LYS A 112 18.30 -0.75 -7.88
CA LYS A 112 18.97 -0.37 -6.63
C LYS A 112 19.44 1.09 -6.68
N LEU A 113 19.23 1.85 -5.62
CA LEU A 113 19.65 3.23 -5.48
C LEU A 113 20.56 3.39 -4.25
N ALA A 114 21.61 4.18 -4.40
CA ALA A 114 22.56 4.47 -3.31
C ALA A 114 22.06 5.56 -2.35
N CYS A 115 20.75 5.66 -2.11
CA CYS A 115 20.14 6.69 -1.27
C CYS A 115 19.76 6.17 0.13
N HIS A 116 19.58 7.11 1.06
CA HIS A 116 18.89 6.87 2.32
C HIS A 116 17.39 7.05 2.13
N VAL A 117 16.58 6.14 2.68
CA VAL A 117 15.12 6.22 2.65
C VAL A 117 14.56 6.13 4.06
N THR A 118 13.62 7.02 4.39
CA THR A 118 12.80 6.92 5.59
C THR A 118 11.43 6.35 5.23
N LEU A 119 11.07 5.21 5.82
CA LEU A 119 9.75 4.58 5.70
C LEU A 119 8.91 4.87 6.95
N PHE A 120 7.86 5.69 6.80
CA PHE A 120 6.83 5.89 7.81
C PHE A 120 5.81 4.75 7.73
N ARG A 121 6.01 3.72 8.56
CA ARG A 121 5.24 2.47 8.53
C ARG A 121 4.12 2.50 9.56
N THR A 122 2.90 2.14 9.17
CA THR A 122 1.81 2.06 10.14
C THR A 122 1.94 0.82 11.03
N LYS A 123 1.49 0.90 12.28
CA LYS A 123 1.48 -0.25 13.22
C LYS A 123 0.34 -1.24 12.95
N ALA A 124 -0.56 -0.92 12.03
CA ALA A 124 -1.73 -1.74 11.76
C ALA A 124 -1.32 -3.04 11.07
N ALA A 125 -1.68 -4.18 11.66
CA ALA A 125 -1.44 -5.48 11.05
C ALA A 125 -2.27 -5.64 9.76
N ASP A 126 -1.63 -6.11 8.69
CA ASP A 126 -2.33 -6.62 7.50
C ASP A 126 -2.87 -8.03 7.79
N ASP A 127 -4.15 -8.26 7.55
CA ASP A 127 -4.85 -9.51 7.85
C ASP A 127 -4.89 -10.49 6.67
N LYS A 128 -4.20 -10.18 5.57
CA LYS A 128 -4.21 -10.95 4.32
C LYS A 128 -2.82 -11.34 3.86
N PHE A 129 -1.81 -10.55 4.23
CA PHE A 129 -0.46 -10.68 3.71
C PHE A 129 0.58 -10.58 4.82
N GLU A 130 1.56 -11.47 4.77
CA GLU A 130 2.79 -11.31 5.53
C GLU A 130 3.71 -10.37 4.76
N ILE A 131 3.80 -9.14 5.25
CA ILE A 131 4.64 -8.10 4.68
C ILE A 131 5.91 -8.01 5.55
N PRO A 132 7.11 -8.11 4.95
CA PRO A 132 8.36 -7.93 5.68
C PRO A 132 8.39 -6.61 6.47
N PRO A 133 9.06 -6.54 7.63
CA PRO A 133 9.10 -5.31 8.43
C PRO A 133 9.62 -4.06 7.69
N ASP A 134 10.50 -4.27 6.71
CA ASP A 134 11.11 -3.24 5.89
C ASP A 134 10.34 -2.95 4.59
N TYR A 135 9.18 -3.60 4.42
CA TYR A 135 8.34 -3.52 3.22
C TYR A 135 9.06 -3.92 1.93
N GLY A 136 10.16 -4.68 2.05
CA GLY A 136 11.01 -5.12 0.94
C GLY A 136 11.91 -4.04 0.35
N TRP A 137 12.20 -2.96 1.09
CA TRP A 137 13.05 -1.87 0.60
C TRP A 137 14.54 -2.04 0.91
N THR A 138 14.92 -2.77 1.97
CA THR A 138 16.33 -2.83 2.44
C THR A 138 17.30 -3.26 1.34
N GLU A 139 16.92 -4.19 0.49
CA GLU A 139 17.79 -4.70 -0.58
C GLU A 139 18.00 -3.73 -1.75
N LEU A 140 17.18 -2.68 -1.82
CA LEU A 140 17.16 -1.72 -2.92
C LEU A 140 17.83 -0.39 -2.59
N VAL A 141 17.98 -0.06 -1.31
CA VAL A 141 18.54 1.22 -0.86
C VAL A 141 19.87 1.04 -0.15
N LYS A 142 20.67 2.10 -0.06
CA LYS A 142 21.92 2.07 0.73
C LYS A 142 21.63 1.91 2.22
N SER A 143 20.59 2.56 2.70
CA SER A 143 20.16 2.50 4.10
C SER A 143 18.68 2.83 4.21
N LEU A 144 17.99 2.12 5.09
CA LEU A 144 16.57 2.31 5.38
C LEU A 144 16.39 2.65 6.85
N GLU A 145 15.67 3.72 7.14
CA GLU A 145 15.14 4.02 8.46
C GLU A 145 13.63 3.70 8.48
N VAL A 146 13.19 2.85 9.41
CA VAL A 146 11.76 2.54 9.58
C VAL A 146 11.23 3.27 10.81
N VAL A 147 10.23 4.13 10.59
CA VAL A 147 9.59 4.95 11.62
C VAL A 147 8.15 4.50 11.77
N GLU A 148 7.81 3.90 12.91
CA GLU A 148 6.44 3.49 13.15
C GLU A 148 5.53 4.69 13.42
N VAL A 149 4.34 4.70 12.81
CA VAL A 149 3.33 5.75 12.96
C VAL A 149 1.97 5.17 13.30
N ASP A 150 1.14 5.97 13.98
CA ASP A 150 -0.20 5.56 14.38
C ASP A 150 -1.18 5.78 13.22
N GLY A 151 -2.32 5.07 13.27
CA GLY A 151 -3.28 5.02 12.17
C GLY A 151 -3.04 3.84 11.22
N ARG A 152 -3.67 3.91 10.05
CA ARG A 152 -3.57 2.95 8.94
C ARG A 152 -3.19 3.70 7.67
N HIS A 153 -2.85 2.97 6.59
CA HIS A 153 -2.52 3.55 5.28
C HIS A 153 -3.40 4.75 4.88
N LEU A 154 -4.72 4.60 5.01
CA LEU A 154 -5.70 5.61 4.60
C LEU A 154 -6.00 6.67 5.67
N THR A 155 -5.70 6.39 6.94
CA THR A 155 -6.06 7.26 8.06
C THR A 155 -4.86 7.99 8.67
N MET A 156 -3.63 7.63 8.31
CA MET A 156 -2.41 8.21 8.90
C MET A 156 -2.25 9.73 8.68
N PHE A 157 -2.97 10.29 7.70
CA PHE A 157 -3.01 11.73 7.41
C PHE A 157 -4.25 12.44 7.99
N GLU A 158 -5.14 11.72 8.68
CA GLU A 158 -6.31 12.32 9.32
C GLU A 158 -5.91 13.20 10.52
N PRO A 159 -6.74 14.18 10.93
CA PRO A 159 -6.39 15.14 11.99
C PRO A 159 -5.86 14.50 13.29
N ASP A 160 -6.41 13.35 13.68
CA ASP A 160 -6.03 12.60 14.88
C ASP A 160 -4.58 12.08 14.85
N HIS A 161 -3.97 11.98 13.66
CA HIS A 161 -2.63 11.43 13.46
C HIS A 161 -1.66 12.41 12.78
N ALA A 162 -2.19 13.38 12.04
CA ALA A 162 -1.41 14.29 11.20
C ALA A 162 -0.34 15.07 11.99
N ALA A 163 -0.65 15.59 13.17
CA ALA A 163 0.31 16.35 13.97
C ALA A 163 1.50 15.49 14.44
N ALA A 164 1.23 14.27 14.90
CA ALA A 164 2.26 13.33 15.33
C ALA A 164 3.11 12.85 14.15
N LEU A 165 2.48 12.59 12.99
CA LEU A 165 3.18 12.25 11.75
C LEU A 165 4.10 13.39 11.30
N ALA A 166 3.58 14.63 11.28
CA ALA A 166 4.33 15.81 10.90
C ALA A 166 5.57 16.02 11.79
N GLY A 167 5.45 15.83 13.10
CA GLY A 167 6.60 15.91 14.02
C GLY A 167 7.69 14.87 13.69
N LYS A 168 7.30 13.67 13.28
CA LYS A 168 8.26 12.62 12.85
C LYS A 168 8.93 12.93 11.53
N VAL A 169 8.23 13.56 10.60
CA VAL A 169 8.79 14.05 9.33
C VAL A 169 9.75 15.21 9.60
N ALA A 170 9.33 16.20 10.39
CA ALA A 170 10.12 17.39 10.73
C ALA A 170 11.46 17.06 11.40
N ALA A 171 11.53 15.96 12.17
CA ALA A 171 12.78 15.51 12.79
C ALA A 171 13.81 14.90 11.81
N ARG A 172 13.47 14.78 10.52
CA ARG A 172 14.25 14.05 9.49
C ARG A 172 14.48 14.84 8.20
N ILE A 173 13.98 16.07 8.15
CA ILE A 173 14.21 17.04 7.09
C ILE A 173 15.07 18.17 7.63
#